data_AF-A0A661HMT8-F1
#
_entry.id   AF-A0A661HMT8-F1
#
_cell.length_a   1.000
_cell.length_b   1.000
_cell.length_c   1.000
_cell.angle_alpha   90.00
_cell.angle_beta   90.00
_cell.angle_gamma   90.00
#
_symmetry.space_group_name_H-M   'P 1'
#
loop_
_entity.id
_entity.type
_entity.pdbx_description
1 polymer ?
#
loop_
_entity_poly.entity_id
_entity_poly.type
_entity_poly.pdbx_seq_one_letter_code
_entity_poly.pdbx_strand_id
1 'polypeptide(L)'
;MSLILNFDKDYDNVDTISLIKNYRSTPAIIKAANNLIKNNTQRINIEQQSHSTSSTSVIVKSTPDQYMQAQSVVNEIQKLALEGVSYSDIAIIYRNNFSSKHFE
;
A
#
# COMPACT_ATOMS: atom_id res chain seq x y z
N MET A 1 11.70 -18.19 -14.96
CA MET A 1 10.86 -19.23 -14.33
C MET A 1 9.95 -18.54 -13.34
N SER A 2 8.64 -18.53 -13.58
CA SER A 2 7.65 -17.86 -12.72
C SER A 2 6.76 -18.91 -12.07
N LEU A 3 7.22 -19.45 -10.95
CA LEU A 3 6.62 -20.60 -10.23
C LEU A 3 5.10 -20.46 -10.02
N ILE A 4 4.59 -19.26 -9.75
CA ILE A 4 3.15 -19.03 -9.51
C ILE A 4 2.36 -18.69 -10.77
N LEU A 5 2.97 -18.05 -11.78
CA LEU A 5 2.25 -17.62 -12.99
C LEU A 5 1.98 -18.77 -13.97
N ASN A 6 2.76 -19.85 -13.87
CA ASN A 6 2.61 -21.04 -14.71
C ASN A 6 2.08 -22.23 -13.91
N PHE A 7 1.61 -22.04 -12.69
CA PHE A 7 1.21 -23.15 -11.82
C PHE A 7 0.12 -24.02 -12.44
N ASP A 8 -0.82 -23.39 -13.15
CA ASP A 8 -1.88 -24.03 -13.93
C ASP A 8 -1.39 -24.79 -15.17
N LYS A 9 -0.18 -24.47 -15.66
CA LYS A 9 0.46 -25.14 -16.81
C LYS A 9 1.42 -26.24 -16.40
N ASP A 10 2.04 -26.09 -15.23
CA ASP A 10 3.05 -27.00 -14.73
C ASP A 10 2.43 -28.23 -14.03
N TYR A 11 1.15 -28.16 -13.64
CA TYR A 11 0.44 -29.23 -12.93
C TYR A 11 -0.96 -29.46 -13.49
N ASP A 12 -1.26 -30.72 -13.85
CA ASP A 12 -2.59 -31.13 -14.28
C ASP A 12 -3.56 -31.26 -13.09
N ASN A 13 -4.86 -31.10 -13.35
CA ASN A 13 -5.96 -31.28 -12.38
C ASN A 13 -5.88 -30.33 -11.16
N VAL A 14 -5.52 -29.07 -11.37
CA VAL A 14 -5.48 -28.05 -10.32
C VAL A 14 -6.63 -27.04 -10.47
N ASP A 15 -7.22 -26.66 -9.34
CA ASP A 15 -8.19 -25.57 -9.27
C ASP A 15 -7.52 -24.27 -8.85
N THR A 16 -7.82 -23.18 -9.56
CA THR A 16 -7.36 -21.84 -9.19
C THR A 16 -8.50 -21.05 -8.56
N ILE A 17 -8.36 -20.71 -7.28
CA ILE A 17 -9.33 -19.89 -6.55
C ILE A 17 -8.74 -18.50 -6.29
N SER A 18 -9.42 -17.46 -6.79
CA SER A 18 -8.98 -16.08 -6.62
C SER A 18 -9.71 -15.38 -5.47
N LEU A 19 -8.97 -14.93 -4.46
CA LEU A 19 -9.50 -14.16 -3.34
C LEU A 19 -9.42 -12.66 -3.64
N ILE A 20 -10.50 -12.11 -4.21
CA ILE A 20 -10.54 -10.70 -4.64
C ILE A 20 -10.92 -9.71 -3.54
N LYS A 21 -11.52 -10.18 -2.45
CA LYS A 21 -12.05 -9.29 -1.41
C LYS A 21 -10.98 -8.91 -0.38
N ASN A 22 -10.71 -7.62 -0.25
CA ASN A 22 -9.74 -7.06 0.69
C ASN A 22 -10.44 -6.52 1.94
N TYR A 23 -10.09 -7.08 3.09
CA TYR A 23 -10.66 -6.72 4.39
C TYR A 23 -9.81 -5.72 5.19
N ARG A 24 -8.63 -5.34 4.68
CA ARG A 24 -7.66 -4.49 5.38
C ARG A 24 -7.82 -3.02 5.00
N SER A 25 -7.90 -2.72 3.71
CA SER A 25 -7.69 -1.36 3.20
C SER A 25 -8.99 -0.71 2.72
N THR A 26 -9.06 0.61 2.81
CA THR A 26 -10.18 1.41 2.31
C THR A 26 -10.29 1.33 0.77
N PRO A 27 -11.48 1.62 0.20
CA PRO A 27 -11.67 1.72 -1.24
C PRO A 27 -10.67 2.63 -1.96
N ALA A 28 -10.28 3.75 -1.35
CA ALA A 28 -9.31 4.69 -1.95
C ALA A 28 -7.92 4.05 -2.11
N ILE A 29 -7.43 3.34 -1.08
CA ILE A 29 -6.15 2.63 -1.11
C ILE A 29 -6.20 1.49 -2.14
N ILE A 30 -7.29 0.71 -2.16
CA ILE A 30 -7.45 -0.40 -3.11
C ILE A 30 -7.49 0.10 -4.55
N LYS A 31 -8.18 1.20 -4.82
CA LYS A 31 -8.22 1.82 -6.15
C LYS A 31 -6.83 2.27 -6.60
N ALA A 32 -6.06 2.94 -5.72
CA ALA A 32 -4.69 3.36 -6.04
C ALA A 32 -3.78 2.16 -6.34
N ALA A 33 -3.84 1.11 -5.51
CA ALA A 33 -3.06 -0.11 -5.69
C ALA A 33 -3.41 -0.85 -7.00
N ASN A 34 -4.70 -1.04 -7.30
CA ASN A 34 -5.16 -1.64 -8.55
C ASN A 34 -4.71 -0.84 -9.77
N ASN A 35 -4.76 0.49 -9.72
CA ASN A 35 -4.30 1.33 -10.83
C ASN A 35 -2.78 1.25 -11.04
N LEU A 36 -2.00 1.21 -9.95
CA LEU A 36 -0.55 1.09 -10.04
C LEU A 36 -0.13 -0.26 -10.63
N ILE A 37 -0.69 -1.37 -10.13
CA ILE A 37 -0.27 -2.72 -10.53
C ILE A 37 -0.65 -3.09 -11.98
N LYS A 38 -1.65 -2.41 -12.56
CA LYS A 38 -2.05 -2.59 -13.98
C LYS A 38 -0.92 -2.28 -14.97
N ASN A 39 0.08 -1.48 -14.57
CA ASN A 39 1.21 -1.14 -15.43
C ASN A 39 2.24 -2.28 -15.56
N ASN A 40 2.15 -3.34 -14.75
CA ASN A 40 3.08 -4.48 -14.83
C ASN A 40 2.68 -5.47 -15.92
N THR A 41 3.64 -5.92 -16.73
CA THR A 41 3.40 -6.79 -17.90
C THR A 41 3.32 -8.28 -17.56
N GLN A 42 3.98 -8.74 -16.49
CA GLN A 42 3.97 -10.15 -16.05
C GLN A 42 3.13 -10.29 -14.79
N ARG A 43 1.82 -10.50 -14.94
CA ARG A 43 0.87 -10.63 -13.82
C ARG A 43 -0.29 -11.56 -14.15
N ILE A 44 -0.89 -12.10 -13.09
CA ILE A 44 -2.25 -12.64 -13.16
C ILE A 44 -3.21 -11.45 -13.07
N ASN A 45 -4.19 -11.40 -13.98
CA ASN A 45 -5.16 -10.31 -14.04
C ASN A 45 -6.24 -10.47 -12.97
N ILE A 46 -5.92 -9.98 -11.77
CA ILE A 46 -6.83 -9.92 -10.63
C ILE A 46 -6.96 -8.46 -10.18
N GLU A 47 -8.19 -8.04 -9.88
CA GLU A 47 -8.50 -6.75 -9.25
C GLU A 47 -9.10 -6.98 -7.87
N GLN A 48 -8.57 -6.30 -6.86
CA GLN A 48 -9.11 -6.40 -5.51
C GLN A 48 -10.29 -5.45 -5.30
N GLN A 49 -11.20 -5.84 -4.41
CA GLN A 49 -12.37 -5.04 -4.00
C GLN A 49 -12.33 -4.85 -2.49
N SER A 50 -12.42 -3.60 -2.01
CA SER A 50 -12.47 -3.33 -0.57
C SER A 50 -13.79 -3.79 0.03
N HIS A 51 -13.73 -4.42 1.20
CA HIS A 51 -14.91 -4.69 2.02
C HIS A 51 -15.36 -3.45 2.82
N SER A 52 -14.43 -2.54 3.11
CA SER A 52 -14.72 -1.33 3.89
C SER A 52 -15.49 -0.31 3.07
N THR A 53 -16.33 0.48 3.74
CA THR A 53 -17.05 1.62 3.16
C THR A 53 -16.44 2.97 3.54
N SER A 54 -15.31 2.98 4.27
CA SER A 54 -14.64 4.20 4.70
C SER A 54 -14.16 5.04 3.51
N SER A 55 -14.39 6.35 3.57
CA SER A 55 -14.08 7.29 2.49
C SER A 55 -12.75 8.03 2.66
N THR A 56 -11.86 7.57 3.56
CA THR A 56 -10.56 8.24 3.77
C THR A 56 -9.72 8.22 2.49
N SER A 57 -9.48 9.42 1.96
CA SER A 57 -8.68 9.64 0.75
C SER A 57 -7.20 9.39 0.98
N VAL A 58 -6.51 8.92 -0.06
CA VAL A 58 -5.04 8.90 -0.09
C VAL A 58 -4.53 10.32 -0.34
N ILE A 59 -3.64 10.81 0.52
CA ILE A 59 -3.05 12.15 0.41
C ILE A 59 -1.66 12.02 -0.20
N VAL A 60 -1.36 12.90 -1.17
CA VAL A 60 -0.01 13.06 -1.74
C VAL A 60 0.44 14.48 -1.48
N LYS A 61 1.62 14.63 -0.88
CA LYS A 61 2.21 15.93 -0.55
C LYS A 61 3.61 16.01 -1.11
N SER A 62 3.88 17.04 -1.90
CA SER A 62 5.22 17.39 -2.36
C SER A 62 5.85 18.38 -1.39
N THR A 63 7.12 18.17 -1.06
CA THR A 63 7.92 19.11 -0.26
C THR A 63 9.16 19.54 -1.02
N PRO A 64 9.74 20.72 -0.72
CA PRO A 64 10.93 21.20 -1.42
C PRO A 64 12.17 20.33 -1.23
N ASP A 65 12.33 19.74 -0.04
CA ASP A 65 13.45 18.87 0.30
C ASP A 65 13.06 17.79 1.32
N GLN A 66 14.04 16.96 1.68
CA GLN A 66 13.91 15.82 2.61
C GLN A 66 13.70 16.24 4.06
N TYR A 67 14.28 17.38 4.50
CA TYR A 67 14.09 17.89 5.86
C TYR A 67 12.65 18.41 6.04
N MET A 68 12.15 19.16 5.06
CA MET A 68 10.75 19.60 5.04
C MET A 68 9.77 18.43 4.91
N GLN A 69 10.16 17.36 4.19
CA GLN A 69 9.38 16.12 4.15
C GLN A 69 9.27 15.50 5.54
N ALA A 70 10.40 15.33 6.23
CA ALA A 70 10.44 14.75 7.57
C ALA A 70 9.63 15.58 8.57
N GLN A 71 9.82 16.90 8.59
CA GLN A 71 9.05 17.80 9.45
C GLN A 71 7.54 17.70 9.18
N SER A 72 7.15 17.62 7.89
CA SER A 72 5.73 17.45 7.54
C SER A 72 5.16 16.13 8.04
N VAL A 73 5.93 15.04 8.02
CA VAL A 73 5.50 13.75 8.54
C VAL A 73 5.37 13.80 10.06
N VAL A 74 6.35 14.36 10.77
CA VAL A 74 6.29 14.54 12.24
C VAL A 74 5.06 15.33 12.65
N ASN A 75 4.76 16.43 11.96
CA ASN A 75 3.57 17.24 12.24
C ASN A 75 2.27 16.45 12.03
N GLU A 76 2.18 15.60 11.01
CA GLU A 76 0.99 14.77 10.78
C GLU A 76 0.85 13.67 11.84
N ILE A 77 1.96 13.05 12.25
CA ILE A 77 1.99 12.06 13.33
C ILE A 77 1.50 12.68 14.64
N GLN A 78 2.00 13.89 14.97
CA GLN A 78 1.56 14.61 16.17
C GLN A 78 0.07 14.96 16.11
N LYS A 79 -0.42 15.40 14.95
CA LYS A 79 -1.83 15.68 14.73
C LYS A 79 -2.70 14.43 14.96
N LEU A 80 -2.33 13.30 14.37
CA LEU A 80 -3.05 12.02 14.55
C LEU A 80 -3.04 11.57 16.02
N ALA A 81 -1.92 11.76 16.72
CA ALA A 81 -1.83 11.45 18.15
C ALA A 81 -2.77 12.33 18.99
N LEU A 82 -2.88 13.63 18.67
CA LEU A 82 -3.86 14.53 19.30
C LEU A 82 -5.31 14.13 19.02
N GLU A 83 -5.56 13.51 17.86
CA GLU A 83 -6.86 12.92 17.49
C GLU A 83 -7.10 11.54 18.15
N GLY A 84 -6.14 11.03 18.93
CA GLY A 84 -6.26 9.79 19.70
C GLY A 84 -5.70 8.53 19.02
N VAL A 85 -5.02 8.66 17.89
CA VAL A 85 -4.35 7.53 17.22
C VAL A 85 -3.09 7.14 17.99
N SER A 86 -2.92 5.85 18.32
CA SER A 86 -1.71 5.38 18.98
C SER A 86 -0.51 5.47 18.04
N TYR A 87 0.66 5.86 18.55
CA TYR A 87 1.91 5.83 17.78
C TYR A 87 2.22 4.42 17.23
N SER A 88 1.78 3.35 17.91
CA SER A 88 1.94 1.97 17.45
C SER A 88 1.17 1.65 16.16
N ASP A 89 0.15 2.44 15.84
CA ASP A 89 -0.71 2.24 14.67
C ASP A 89 -0.21 3.03 13.45
N ILE A 90 0.93 3.71 13.58
CA ILE A 90 1.54 4.55 12.57
C ILE A 90 2.88 3.93 12.13
N ALA A 91 3.06 3.79 10.81
CA ALA A 91 4.29 3.29 10.22
C ALA A 91 4.81 4.24 9.14
N ILE A 92 6.13 4.46 9.11
CA ILE A 92 6.84 5.17 8.04
C ILE A 92 7.55 4.13 7.17
N ILE A 93 7.28 4.12 5.87
CA ILE A 93 7.88 3.19 4.92
C ILE A 93 8.71 3.99 3.90
N TYR A 94 9.97 3.62 3.74
CA TYR A 94 10.92 4.27 2.84
C TYR A 94 11.62 3.25 1.92
N ARG A 95 12.18 3.73 0.80
CA ARG A 95 12.74 2.87 -0.25
C ARG A 95 14.09 2.25 0.12
N ASN A 96 14.92 2.99 0.86
CA ASN A 96 16.27 2.58 1.26
C ASN A 96 16.58 3.06 2.68
N ASN A 97 17.54 2.41 3.34
CA ASN A 97 17.88 2.73 4.73
C ASN A 97 18.47 4.14 4.89
N PHE A 98 19.10 4.71 3.87
CA PHE A 98 19.65 6.06 3.96
C PHE A 98 18.56 7.11 4.19
N SER A 99 17.36 6.91 3.60
CA SER A 99 16.21 7.79 3.81
C SER A 99 15.70 7.84 5.25
N SER A 100 16.00 6.83 6.08
CA SER A 100 15.58 6.81 7.50
C SER A 100 16.23 7.92 8.33
N LYS A 101 17.47 8.32 7.99
CA LYS A 101 18.27 9.29 8.76
C LYS A 101 17.63 10.65 8.95
N HIS A 102 16.67 11.02 8.11
CA HIS A 102 15.95 12.30 8.24
C HIS A 102 14.77 12.22 9.22
N PHE A 103 14.37 11.01 9.64
CA PHE A 103 13.24 10.74 10.53
C PHE A 103 13.67 10.27 11.93
N GLU A 104 14.97 9.97 12.12
CA GLU A 104 15.60 9.60 13.40
C GLU A 104 16.30 10.81 14.03
#